data_AF-A0A7C3DUB0-F1
#
_entry.id   AF-A0A7C3DUB0-F1
#
_cell.length_a   1.000
_cell.length_b   1.000
_cell.length_c   1.000
_cell.angle_alpha   90.00
_cell.angle_beta   90.00
_cell.angle_gamma   90.00
#
_symmetry.space_group_name_H-M   'P 1'
#
loop_
_entity.id
_entity.type
_entity.pdbx_description
1 polymer ?
#
loop_
_entity_poly.entity_id
_entity_poly.type
_entity_poly.pdbx_seq_one_letter_code
_entity_poly.pdbx_strand_id
1 'polypeptide(L)'
;MEDSAVLAGGRIGQRVLARAPAELTAGKLKYLGEGVGKVVYASENWVVKRERRPREILALIAIWRAIRKLEGFLPGRWGRRLLERPAQQIRLLRLLAEAVVLAVPLSVWLTSRIGSTRRLYKRRDRFGEMLAGTHLSGTGLIAETVTFPPVRVKVKGWPGWLVVDEATERVEQTLDARINDLARQRRFDEIEVWLDRFLALRQEGWKRGVFSLDAHLKNFGIRGDRVVLIDPGGLTNRWEEIADRLGFEDGIQRPHAQLGLENTLRDRPDIAAKFDSKWKMLVNAEAVRTRWPEAAA
;
A
#
# COMPACT_ATOMS: atom_id res chain seq x y z
N MET A 1 37.66 24.00 10.79
CA MET A 1 37.35 22.73 11.44
C MET A 1 36.12 22.99 12.30
N GLU A 2 34.95 22.94 11.68
CA GLU A 2 33.66 23.18 12.32
C GLU A 2 32.62 22.55 11.39
N ASP A 3 32.39 21.26 11.61
CA ASP A 3 31.34 20.48 10.98
C ASP A 3 29.99 20.97 11.48
N SER A 4 29.34 21.80 10.66
CA SER A 4 27.97 22.24 10.89
C SER A 4 26.99 21.11 10.57
N ALA A 5 26.52 20.48 11.63
CA ALA A 5 25.18 19.93 11.81
C ALA A 5 24.32 19.74 10.53
N VAL A 6 24.43 18.56 9.93
CA VAL A 6 23.37 18.01 9.08
C VAL A 6 22.23 17.57 10.00
N LEU A 7 21.19 18.40 10.08
CA LEU A 7 19.92 18.09 10.72
C LEU A 7 19.29 16.87 10.04
N ALA A 8 19.58 15.69 10.58
CA ALA A 8 18.92 14.45 10.25
C ALA A 8 17.49 14.50 10.78
N GLY A 9 16.53 14.74 9.87
CA GLY A 9 15.11 14.49 10.08
C GLY A 9 14.82 12.98 10.13
N GLY A 10 15.46 12.27 11.07
CA GLY A 10 15.22 10.85 11.29
C GLY A 10 13.77 10.62 11.67
N ARG A 11 13.02 9.94 10.80
CA ARG A 11 11.67 9.48 11.12
C ARG A 11 11.78 8.49 12.28
N ILE A 12 11.05 8.76 13.35
CA ILE A 12 11.08 8.00 14.61
C ILE A 12 10.86 6.51 14.30
N GLY A 13 11.79 5.66 14.77
CA GLY A 13 11.72 4.21 14.67
C GLY A 13 12.45 3.56 13.49
N GLN A 14 13.03 4.31 12.54
CA GLN A 14 13.75 3.70 11.41
C GLN A 14 15.19 3.32 11.77
N ARG A 15 15.63 2.14 11.32
CA ARG A 15 17.01 1.69 11.53
C ARG A 15 17.96 2.43 10.59
N VAL A 16 18.88 3.19 11.16
CA VAL A 16 19.87 3.96 10.38
C VAL A 16 21.09 3.07 10.09
N LEU A 17 21.46 2.95 8.82
CA LEU A 17 22.66 2.27 8.36
C LEU A 17 23.72 3.29 7.95
N ALA A 18 24.99 3.03 8.29
CA ALA A 18 26.11 3.88 7.89
C ALA A 18 26.32 3.93 6.37
N ARG A 19 25.86 2.89 5.65
CA ARG A 19 25.97 2.75 4.20
C ARG A 19 24.72 2.08 3.66
N ALA A 20 24.36 2.39 2.41
CA ALA A 20 23.27 1.72 1.72
C ALA A 20 23.56 0.21 1.57
N PRO A 21 22.52 -0.65 1.64
CA PRO A 21 22.66 -2.08 1.33
C PRO A 21 23.33 -2.30 -0.03
N ALA A 22 24.34 -3.16 -0.09
CA ALA A 22 25.19 -3.34 -1.28
C ALA A 22 24.39 -3.75 -2.52
N GLU A 23 23.33 -4.54 -2.36
CA GLU A 23 22.45 -4.96 -3.45
C GLU A 23 21.70 -3.81 -4.15
N LEU A 24 21.54 -2.66 -3.49
CA LEU A 24 20.90 -1.48 -4.09
C LEU A 24 21.79 -0.82 -5.15
N THR A 25 23.11 -0.90 -4.98
CA THR A 25 24.11 -0.26 -5.86
C THR A 25 24.82 -1.25 -6.79
N ALA A 26 24.79 -2.55 -6.48
CA ALA A 26 25.45 -3.61 -7.25
C ALA A 26 24.90 -3.80 -8.68
N GLY A 27 23.65 -3.39 -8.95
CA GLY A 27 23.01 -3.66 -10.23
C GLY A 27 21.87 -2.72 -10.58
N LYS A 28 21.09 -3.10 -11.60
CA LYS A 28 19.87 -2.38 -11.97
C LYS A 28 18.69 -2.92 -11.15
N LEU A 29 18.04 -2.06 -10.38
CA LEU A 29 16.81 -2.43 -9.68
C LEU A 29 15.70 -2.77 -10.67
N LYS A 30 14.93 -3.82 -10.35
CA LYS A 30 13.79 -4.28 -11.13
C LYS A 30 12.59 -3.38 -10.83
N TYR A 31 11.83 -3.03 -11.86
CA TYR A 31 10.53 -2.37 -11.69
C TYR A 31 9.55 -3.38 -11.06
N LEU A 32 8.94 -3.02 -9.94
CA LEU A 32 7.95 -3.86 -9.25
C LEU A 32 6.53 -3.39 -9.51
N GLY A 33 6.30 -2.08 -9.54
CA GLY A 33 4.97 -1.53 -9.79
C GLY A 33 4.89 -0.02 -9.64
N GLU A 34 3.70 0.51 -9.87
CA GLU A 34 3.40 1.92 -9.73
C GLU A 34 2.09 2.17 -8.98
N GLY A 35 2.12 3.15 -8.08
CA GLY A 35 0.93 3.77 -7.50
C GLY A 35 0.74 5.19 -8.04
N VAL A 36 -0.37 5.82 -7.64
CA VAL A 36 -0.73 7.20 -8.06
C VAL A 36 0.36 8.21 -7.73
N GLY A 37 1.03 8.05 -6.58
CA GLY A 37 2.07 8.98 -6.10
C GLY A 37 3.49 8.43 -6.09
N LYS A 38 3.70 7.13 -6.31
CA LYS A 38 5.00 6.48 -6.13
C LYS A 38 5.27 5.42 -7.19
N VAL A 39 6.53 5.24 -7.53
CA VAL A 39 7.02 4.13 -8.38
C VAL A 39 7.93 3.27 -7.52
N VAL A 40 7.76 1.96 -7.61
CA VAL A 40 8.41 1.01 -6.71
C VAL A 40 9.41 0.17 -7.50
N TYR A 41 10.66 0.19 -7.03
CA TYR A 41 11.75 -0.60 -7.57
C TYR A 41 12.27 -1.57 -6.51
N ALA A 42 12.80 -2.71 -6.93
CA ALA A 42 13.22 -3.76 -6.02
C ALA A 42 14.58 -4.35 -6.42
N SER A 43 15.43 -4.57 -5.42
CA SER A 43 16.53 -5.54 -5.44
C SER A 43 16.03 -6.90 -4.94
N GLU A 44 16.92 -7.76 -4.50
CA GLU A 44 16.56 -9.07 -3.97
C GLU A 44 15.81 -8.99 -2.64
N ASN A 45 16.29 -8.17 -1.71
CA ASN A 45 15.77 -8.06 -0.34
C ASN A 45 15.20 -6.68 -0.01
N TRP A 46 15.43 -5.68 -0.85
CA TRP A 46 15.01 -4.31 -0.58
C TRP A 46 14.14 -3.73 -1.68
N VAL A 47 13.24 -2.86 -1.27
CA VAL A 47 12.33 -2.08 -2.10
C VAL A 47 12.62 -0.61 -1.87
N VAL A 48 12.74 0.13 -2.96
CA VAL A 48 12.96 1.57 -2.94
C VAL A 48 11.81 2.27 -3.67
N LYS A 49 11.31 3.33 -3.05
CA LYS A 49 10.19 4.11 -3.53
C LYS A 49 10.72 5.41 -4.15
N ARG A 50 10.29 5.70 -5.37
CA ARG A 50 10.45 7.01 -6.00
C ARG A 50 9.13 7.77 -5.89
N GLU A 51 9.14 8.92 -5.23
CA GLU A 51 8.00 9.83 -5.28
C GLU A 51 7.83 10.41 -6.69
N ARG A 52 6.58 10.42 -7.17
CA ARG A 52 6.21 11.08 -8.42
C ARG A 52 6.15 12.59 -8.22
N ARG A 53 6.58 13.32 -9.23
CA ARG A 53 6.45 14.77 -9.26
C ARG A 53 4.97 15.16 -9.32
N PRO A 54 4.57 16.32 -8.76
CA PRO A 54 3.20 16.83 -8.83
C PRO A 54 2.56 16.76 -10.22
N ARG A 55 3.32 17.07 -11.28
CA ARG A 55 2.86 17.03 -12.67
C ARG A 55 2.56 15.61 -13.15
N GLU A 56 3.39 14.63 -12.81
CA GLU A 56 3.18 13.21 -13.16
C GLU A 56 1.90 12.66 -12.49
N ILE A 57 1.63 13.07 -11.25
CA ILE A 57 0.41 12.70 -10.52
C ILE A 57 -0.83 13.30 -11.18
N LEU A 58 -0.79 14.60 -11.51
CA LEU A 58 -1.90 15.28 -12.19
C LEU A 58 -2.18 14.68 -13.56
N ALA A 59 -1.13 14.35 -14.33
CA ALA A 59 -1.26 13.73 -15.64
C ALA A 59 -1.96 12.36 -15.52
N LEU A 60 -1.56 11.52 -14.57
CA LEU A 60 -2.24 10.25 -14.29
C LEU A 60 -3.72 10.42 -13.96
N ILE A 61 -4.06 11.35 -13.08
CA ILE A 61 -5.47 11.60 -12.71
C ILE A 61 -6.27 12.08 -13.93
N ALA A 62 -5.69 12.96 -14.75
CA ALA A 62 -6.32 13.44 -15.97
C ALA A 62 -6.57 12.31 -16.98
N ILE A 63 -5.57 11.44 -17.23
CA ILE A 63 -5.70 10.26 -18.10
C ILE A 63 -6.84 9.37 -17.61
N TRP A 64 -6.83 9.04 -16.32
CA TRP A 64 -7.81 8.13 -15.77
C TRP A 64 -9.24 8.69 -15.84
N ARG A 65 -9.40 10.01 -15.64
CA ARG A 65 -10.68 10.69 -15.80
C ARG A 65 -11.12 10.74 -17.27
N ALA A 66 -10.19 10.92 -18.20
CA ALA A 66 -10.47 10.88 -19.63
C ALA A 66 -10.93 9.47 -20.05
N ILE A 67 -10.21 8.43 -19.63
CA ILE A 67 -10.59 7.02 -19.88
C ILE A 67 -12.00 6.73 -19.34
N ARG A 68 -12.29 7.09 -18.08
CA ARG A 68 -13.64 6.89 -17.50
C ARG A 68 -14.74 7.65 -18.23
N LYS A 69 -14.47 8.85 -18.73
CA LYS A 69 -15.46 9.59 -19.54
C LYS A 69 -15.67 8.93 -20.91
N LEU A 70 -14.61 8.36 -21.48
CA LEU A 70 -14.65 7.68 -22.77
C LEU A 70 -15.28 6.28 -22.69
N GLU A 71 -15.28 5.63 -21.52
CA GLU A 71 -15.99 4.35 -21.30
C GLU A 71 -17.49 4.46 -21.59
N GLY A 72 -18.11 5.63 -21.38
CA GLY A 72 -19.52 5.86 -21.72
C GLY A 72 -19.79 6.05 -23.22
N PHE A 73 -18.76 6.33 -24.02
CA PHE A 73 -18.88 6.63 -25.46
C PHE A 73 -18.32 5.52 -26.36
N LEU A 74 -17.57 4.56 -25.81
CA LEU A 74 -16.95 3.48 -26.57
C LEU A 74 -17.80 2.20 -26.50
N PRO A 75 -18.47 1.79 -27.59
CA PRO A 75 -19.24 0.55 -27.61
C PRO A 75 -18.32 -0.67 -27.51
N GLY A 76 -18.67 -1.60 -26.61
CA GLY A 76 -18.14 -2.96 -26.54
C GLY A 76 -16.70 -3.08 -26.04
N ARG A 77 -16.47 -3.30 -24.74
CA ARG A 77 -15.26 -3.90 -24.12
C ARG A 77 -13.85 -3.37 -24.48
N TRP A 78 -13.69 -2.36 -25.35
CA TRP A 78 -12.40 -1.81 -25.77
C TRP A 78 -11.66 -1.10 -24.62
N GLY A 79 -12.40 -0.45 -23.70
CA GLY A 79 -11.83 0.14 -22.48
C GLY A 79 -11.10 -0.87 -21.60
N ARG A 80 -11.62 -2.11 -21.49
CA ARG A 80 -10.97 -3.20 -20.73
C ARG A 80 -9.71 -3.73 -21.43
N ARG A 81 -9.72 -3.90 -22.75
CA ARG A 81 -8.53 -4.34 -23.52
C ARG A 81 -7.37 -3.35 -23.45
N LEU A 82 -7.65 -2.04 -23.41
CA LEU A 82 -6.63 -1.00 -23.26
C LEU A 82 -5.97 -1.00 -21.86
N LEU A 83 -6.69 -1.49 -20.84
CA LEU A 83 -6.17 -1.65 -19.47
C LEU A 83 -5.37 -2.95 -19.28
N GLU A 84 -5.59 -3.97 -20.12
CA GLU A 84 -4.98 -5.30 -19.98
C GLU A 84 -3.57 -5.42 -20.59
N ARG A 85 -3.14 -4.53 -21.52
CA ARG A 85 -1.79 -4.57 -22.12
C ARG A 85 -1.12 -3.17 -22.16
N PRO A 86 -0.40 -2.75 -21.11
CA PRO A 86 -0.18 -1.33 -20.83
C PRO A 86 1.15 -0.73 -21.33
N ALA A 87 2.01 -1.45 -22.07
CA ALA A 87 3.41 -1.02 -22.14
C ALA A 87 3.70 0.22 -23.01
N GLN A 88 3.02 0.40 -24.15
CA GLN A 88 3.33 1.48 -25.11
C GLN A 88 2.24 2.56 -25.18
N GLN A 89 0.96 2.19 -25.22
CA GLN A 89 -0.15 3.15 -25.30
C GLN A 89 -0.26 4.04 -24.05
N ILE A 90 0.00 3.48 -22.86
CA ILE A 90 0.04 4.28 -21.62
C ILE A 90 1.20 5.26 -21.62
N ARG A 91 2.35 4.92 -22.23
CA ARG A 91 3.47 5.87 -22.35
C ARG A 91 3.10 7.06 -23.24
N LEU A 92 2.42 6.82 -24.36
CA LEU A 92 1.96 7.89 -25.25
C LEU A 92 0.88 8.75 -24.58
N LEU A 93 -0.13 8.13 -23.98
CA LEU A 93 -1.17 8.83 -23.21
C LEU A 93 -0.56 9.67 -22.08
N ARG A 94 0.47 9.15 -21.42
CA ARG A 94 1.22 9.87 -20.39
C ARG A 94 1.92 11.10 -20.94
N LEU A 95 2.61 10.99 -22.08
CA LEU A 95 3.26 12.13 -22.72
C LEU A 95 2.25 13.21 -23.11
N LEU A 96 1.13 12.82 -23.72
CA LEU A 96 0.05 13.75 -24.10
C LEU A 96 -0.57 14.43 -22.88
N ALA A 97 -0.85 13.67 -21.83
CA ALA A 97 -1.42 14.23 -20.60
C ALA A 97 -0.42 15.12 -19.84
N GLU A 98 0.86 14.77 -19.83
CA GLU A 98 1.91 15.64 -19.27
C GLU A 98 1.98 16.97 -20.04
N ALA A 99 1.83 16.96 -21.37
CA ALA A 99 1.75 18.18 -22.18
C ALA A 99 0.51 19.04 -21.84
N VAL A 100 -0.66 18.42 -21.65
CA VAL A 100 -1.89 19.12 -21.23
C VAL A 100 -1.73 19.71 -19.82
N VAL A 101 -1.14 18.97 -18.88
CA VAL A 101 -0.88 19.44 -17.52
C VAL A 101 0.15 20.56 -17.49
N LEU A 102 1.09 20.59 -18.44
CA LEU A 102 2.04 21.69 -18.61
C LEU A 102 1.37 22.96 -19.15
N ALA A 103 0.37 22.80 -20.04
CA ALA A 103 -0.35 23.93 -20.63
C ALA A 103 -1.27 24.66 -19.64
N VAL A 104 -1.77 23.97 -18.60
CA VAL A 104 -2.66 24.55 -17.59
C VAL A 104 -1.86 24.87 -16.31
N PRO A 105 -1.89 26.12 -15.79
CA PRO A 105 -1.15 26.51 -14.60
C PRO A 105 -1.45 25.62 -13.39
N LEU A 106 -0.41 25.28 -12.62
CA LEU A 106 -0.53 24.40 -11.46
C LEU A 106 -1.54 24.92 -10.41
N SER A 107 -1.69 26.25 -10.31
CA SER A 107 -2.66 26.93 -9.44
C SER A 107 -4.11 26.52 -9.75
N VAL A 108 -4.47 26.40 -11.03
CA VAL A 108 -5.82 26.00 -11.49
C VAL A 108 -6.09 24.53 -11.15
N TRP A 109 -5.08 23.66 -11.25
CA TRP A 109 -5.21 22.26 -10.83
C TRP A 109 -5.37 22.11 -9.32
N LEU A 110 -4.64 22.93 -8.55
CA LEU A 110 -4.64 22.86 -7.08
C LEU A 110 -5.95 23.37 -6.45
N THR A 111 -6.71 24.24 -7.14
CA THR A 111 -8.04 24.70 -6.74
C THR A 111 -9.17 23.80 -7.25
N SER A 112 -8.92 22.99 -8.28
CA SER A 112 -9.89 22.02 -8.78
C SER A 112 -10.18 20.88 -7.78
N ARG A 113 -11.31 20.18 -7.96
CA ARG A 113 -11.65 18.95 -7.20
C ARG A 113 -10.55 17.87 -7.25
N ILE A 114 -9.66 17.90 -8.24
CA ILE A 114 -8.52 16.99 -8.36
C ILE A 114 -7.44 17.33 -7.31
N GLY A 115 -7.22 18.62 -7.06
CA GLY A 115 -6.28 19.10 -6.04
C GLY A 115 -6.73 18.74 -4.62
N SER A 116 -8.03 18.84 -4.32
CA SER A 116 -8.56 18.50 -3.00
C SER A 116 -8.46 17.00 -2.69
N THR A 117 -8.81 16.13 -3.65
CA THR A 117 -8.64 14.68 -3.52
C THR A 117 -7.19 14.30 -3.24
N ARG A 118 -6.23 14.90 -3.96
CA ARG A 118 -4.80 14.66 -3.72
C ARG A 118 -4.35 15.11 -2.33
N ARG A 119 -4.81 16.26 -1.84
CA ARG A 119 -4.47 16.77 -0.49
C ARG A 119 -4.99 15.82 0.59
N LEU A 120 -6.20 15.29 0.41
CA LEU A 120 -6.79 14.33 1.35
C LEU A 120 -5.97 13.04 1.40
N TYR A 121 -5.67 12.42 0.24
CA TYR A 121 -4.85 11.21 0.19
C TYR A 121 -3.46 11.43 0.80
N LYS A 122 -2.78 12.54 0.47
CA LYS A 122 -1.44 12.83 1.00
C LYS A 122 -1.43 13.05 2.52
N ARG A 123 -2.50 13.63 3.08
CA ARG A 123 -2.62 13.82 4.53
C ARG A 123 -2.81 12.47 5.25
N ARG A 124 -3.70 11.62 4.74
CA ARG A 124 -3.94 10.28 5.32
C ARG A 124 -2.71 9.38 5.23
N ASP A 125 -2.04 9.38 4.06
CA ASP A 125 -0.82 8.59 3.83
C ASP A 125 0.28 8.96 4.85
N ARG A 126 0.55 10.26 5.02
CA ARG A 126 1.53 10.76 6.01
C ARG A 126 1.15 10.44 7.45
N PHE A 127 -0.14 10.54 7.78
CA PHE A 127 -0.61 10.22 9.12
C PHE A 127 -0.43 8.74 9.43
N GLY A 128 -0.81 7.87 8.50
CA GLY A 128 -0.63 6.44 8.62
C GLY A 128 0.84 6.02 8.69
N GLU A 129 1.71 6.61 7.86
CA GLU A 129 3.17 6.42 7.93
C GLU A 129 3.75 6.84 9.28
N MET A 130 3.29 7.97 9.83
CA MET A 130 3.70 8.44 11.15
C MET A 130 3.26 7.47 12.26
N LEU A 131 2.01 6.99 12.22
CA LEU A 131 1.52 5.99 13.18
C LEU A 131 2.30 4.67 13.08
N ALA A 132 2.61 4.22 11.87
CA ALA A 132 3.43 3.02 11.67
C ALA A 132 4.84 3.21 12.27
N GLY A 133 5.47 4.37 12.07
CA GLY A 133 6.77 4.68 12.66
C GLY A 133 6.73 4.66 14.20
N THR A 134 5.72 5.31 14.79
CA THR A 134 5.59 5.45 16.25
C THR A 134 5.20 4.14 16.94
N HIS A 135 4.23 3.40 16.39
CA HIS A 135 3.60 2.26 17.10
C HIS A 135 4.06 0.88 16.61
N LEU A 136 4.50 0.77 15.35
CA LEU A 136 4.77 -0.52 14.70
C LEU A 136 6.24 -0.74 14.35
N SER A 137 7.09 0.29 14.40
CA SER A 137 8.50 0.10 14.05
C SER A 137 9.20 -0.84 15.03
N GLY A 138 10.04 -1.73 14.49
CA GLY A 138 10.76 -2.75 15.27
C GLY A 138 9.91 -3.95 15.73
N THR A 139 8.60 -3.97 15.44
CA THR A 139 7.68 -5.00 15.96
C THR A 139 7.52 -6.23 15.05
N GLY A 140 8.08 -6.16 13.83
CA GLY A 140 7.87 -7.17 12.80
C GLY A 140 6.46 -7.19 12.18
N LEU A 141 5.56 -6.30 12.60
CA LEU A 141 4.21 -6.14 12.00
C LEU A 141 4.23 -5.34 10.70
N ILE A 142 5.26 -4.54 10.48
CA ILE A 142 5.55 -3.84 9.23
C ILE A 142 6.85 -4.36 8.65
N ALA A 143 7.00 -4.23 7.33
CA ALA A 143 8.28 -4.47 6.67
C ALA A 143 9.37 -3.53 7.23
N GLU A 144 10.56 -4.05 7.53
CA GLU A 144 11.66 -3.25 8.09
C GLU A 144 12.00 -2.09 7.15
N THR A 145 12.16 -0.89 7.68
CA THR A 145 12.60 0.26 6.88
C THR A 145 13.93 0.77 7.41
N VAL A 146 14.90 0.85 6.51
CA VAL A 146 16.26 1.33 6.79
C VAL A 146 16.50 2.65 6.08
N THR A 147 17.21 3.56 6.75
CA THR A 147 17.70 4.81 6.17
C THR A 147 19.21 4.81 6.10
N PHE A 148 19.78 5.54 5.14
CA PHE A 148 21.22 5.59 4.90
C PHE A 148 21.59 6.87 4.15
N PRO A 149 22.87 7.28 4.12
CA PRO A 149 23.31 8.43 3.34
C PRO A 149 22.86 8.32 1.88
N PRO A 150 22.40 9.41 1.23
CA PRO A 150 21.87 9.36 -0.13
C PRO A 150 22.85 8.73 -1.13
N VAL A 151 22.39 7.71 -1.86
CA VAL A 151 23.16 7.01 -2.90
C VAL A 151 22.46 7.05 -4.24
N ARG A 152 23.25 6.99 -5.31
CA ARG A 152 22.75 6.88 -6.68
C ARG A 152 22.59 5.41 -7.05
N VAL A 153 21.38 5.00 -7.40
CA VAL A 153 21.06 3.63 -7.85
C VAL A 153 20.63 3.63 -9.32
N LYS A 154 21.02 2.57 -10.05
CA LYS A 154 20.54 2.36 -11.42
C LYS A 154 19.20 1.62 -11.34
N VAL A 155 18.19 2.08 -12.07
CA VAL A 155 16.90 1.38 -12.13
C VAL A 155 16.55 1.03 -13.58
N LYS A 156 15.94 -0.13 -13.79
CA LYS A 156 15.58 -0.61 -15.14
C LYS A 156 14.51 0.30 -15.76
N GLY A 157 14.77 0.77 -16.99
CA GLY A 157 13.81 1.58 -17.75
C GLY A 157 13.78 3.07 -17.40
N TRP A 158 14.72 3.56 -16.59
CA TRP A 158 14.89 4.98 -16.28
C TRP A 158 16.16 5.52 -16.94
N PRO A 159 16.12 6.68 -17.62
CA PRO A 159 17.25 7.20 -18.40
C PRO A 159 18.40 7.78 -17.55
N GLY A 160 18.34 7.69 -16.22
CA GLY A 160 19.35 8.25 -15.34
C GLY A 160 19.52 7.48 -14.04
N TRP A 161 20.06 8.17 -13.04
CA TRP A 161 20.20 7.66 -11.68
C TRP A 161 19.01 8.09 -10.83
N LEU A 162 18.62 7.24 -9.88
CA LEU A 162 17.70 7.59 -8.81
C LEU A 162 18.53 7.83 -7.55
N VAL A 163 18.35 8.98 -6.90
CA VAL A 163 18.94 9.22 -5.57
C VAL A 163 17.97 8.68 -4.53
N VAL A 164 18.49 7.84 -3.64
CA VAL A 164 17.70 7.13 -2.63
C VAL A 164 18.46 7.15 -1.30
N ASP A 165 17.71 7.30 -0.21
CA ASP A 165 18.21 7.39 1.18
C ASP A 165 17.39 6.52 2.14
N GLU A 166 16.36 5.83 1.63
CA GLU A 166 15.48 4.93 2.36
C GLU A 166 15.23 3.67 1.53
N ALA A 167 15.18 2.52 2.20
CA ALA A 167 14.71 1.27 1.62
C ALA A 167 13.83 0.49 2.61
N THR A 168 12.79 -0.14 2.09
CA THR A 168 11.88 -1.00 2.84
C THR A 168 12.17 -2.46 2.49
N GLU A 169 12.10 -3.36 3.47
CA GLU A 169 12.26 -4.79 3.29
C GLU A 169 11.28 -5.29 2.23
N ARG A 170 11.80 -6.11 1.31
CA ARG A 170 11.01 -6.70 0.26
C ARG A 170 10.21 -7.87 0.80
N VAL A 171 8.90 -7.82 0.60
CA VAL A 171 8.02 -8.97 0.76
C VAL A 171 8.13 -9.90 -0.44
N GLU A 172 7.96 -11.20 -0.19
CA GLU A 172 8.02 -12.24 -1.23
C GLU A 172 6.90 -12.04 -2.25
N GLN A 173 5.69 -11.81 -1.74
CA GLN A 173 4.49 -11.47 -2.49
C GLN A 173 3.43 -10.81 -1.60
N THR A 174 2.38 -10.25 -2.21
CA THR A 174 1.22 -9.76 -1.45
C THR A 174 0.41 -10.94 -0.90
N LEU A 175 -0.30 -10.72 0.20
CA LEU A 175 -1.19 -11.73 0.78
C LEU A 175 -2.29 -12.14 -0.21
N ASP A 176 -2.83 -11.17 -0.96
CA ASP A 176 -3.76 -11.41 -2.06
C ASP A 176 -3.19 -12.39 -3.11
N ALA A 177 -1.97 -12.14 -3.60
CA ALA A 177 -1.31 -13.01 -4.56
C ALA A 177 -1.10 -14.42 -4.00
N ARG A 178 -0.70 -14.56 -2.73
CA ARG A 178 -0.53 -15.87 -2.08
C ARG A 178 -1.82 -16.66 -1.99
N ILE A 179 -2.88 -16.03 -1.54
CA ILE A 179 -4.17 -16.69 -1.41
C ILE A 179 -4.66 -17.16 -2.79
N ASN A 180 -4.49 -16.33 -3.82
CA ASN A 180 -4.84 -16.71 -5.19
C ASN A 180 -3.93 -17.83 -5.75
N ASP A 181 -2.65 -17.84 -5.44
CA ASP A 181 -1.72 -18.92 -5.82
C ASP A 181 -2.11 -20.26 -5.18
N LEU A 182 -2.41 -20.25 -3.88
CA LEU A 182 -2.85 -21.42 -3.14
C LEU A 182 -4.19 -21.95 -3.66
N ALA A 183 -5.12 -21.06 -4.00
CA ALA A 183 -6.42 -21.45 -4.55
C ALA A 183 -6.25 -22.12 -5.92
N ARG A 184 -5.39 -21.58 -6.79
CA ARG A 184 -5.04 -22.21 -8.07
C ARG A 184 -4.41 -23.60 -7.90
N GLN A 185 -3.65 -23.80 -6.82
CA GLN A 185 -3.07 -25.08 -6.45
C GLN A 185 -4.04 -25.97 -5.64
N ARG A 186 -5.26 -25.52 -5.36
CA ARG A 186 -6.26 -26.19 -4.52
C ARG A 186 -5.78 -26.49 -3.09
N ARG A 187 -4.80 -25.72 -2.59
CA ARG A 187 -4.23 -25.83 -1.24
C ARG A 187 -5.02 -24.96 -0.25
N PHE A 188 -6.28 -25.29 -0.11
CA PHE A 188 -7.24 -24.45 0.63
C PHE A 188 -6.99 -24.41 2.14
N ASP A 189 -6.48 -25.49 2.72
CA ASP A 189 -6.19 -25.54 4.16
C ASP A 189 -5.09 -24.53 4.54
N GLU A 190 -4.14 -24.27 3.64
CA GLU A 190 -3.15 -23.21 3.82
C GLU A 190 -3.74 -21.81 3.67
N ILE A 191 -4.79 -21.62 2.87
CA ILE A 191 -5.47 -20.33 2.79
C ILE A 191 -6.04 -19.96 4.17
N GLU A 192 -6.63 -20.93 4.88
CA GLU A 192 -7.12 -20.68 6.23
C GLU A 192 -6.00 -20.21 7.17
N VAL A 193 -4.84 -20.87 7.13
CA VAL A 193 -3.67 -20.47 7.94
C VAL A 193 -3.25 -19.02 7.66
N TRP A 194 -3.23 -18.60 6.40
CA TRP A 194 -2.86 -17.24 6.03
C TRP A 194 -3.92 -16.20 6.42
N LEU A 195 -5.21 -16.56 6.33
CA LEU A 195 -6.30 -15.71 6.80
C LEU A 195 -6.28 -15.54 8.33
N ASP A 196 -5.95 -16.59 9.07
CA ASP A 196 -5.78 -16.53 10.53
C ASP A 196 -4.58 -15.67 10.91
N ARG A 197 -3.45 -15.80 10.21
CA ARG A 197 -2.26 -14.93 10.40
C ARG A 197 -2.57 -13.47 10.10
N PHE A 198 -3.39 -13.21 9.10
CA PHE A 198 -3.86 -11.86 8.79
C PHE A 198 -4.70 -11.26 9.93
N LEU A 199 -5.66 -12.02 10.47
CA LEU A 199 -6.45 -11.59 11.63
C LEU A 199 -5.58 -11.40 12.88
N ALA A 200 -4.58 -12.26 13.09
CA ALA A 200 -3.63 -12.13 14.17
C ALA A 200 -2.81 -10.83 14.06
N LEU A 201 -2.28 -10.51 12.88
CA LEU A 201 -1.56 -9.25 12.65
C LEU A 201 -2.43 -8.02 12.97
N ARG A 202 -3.71 -8.05 12.58
CA ARG A 202 -4.63 -6.93 12.88
C ARG A 202 -4.82 -6.75 14.38
N GLN A 203 -5.05 -7.85 15.11
CA GLN A 203 -5.18 -7.81 16.56
C GLN A 203 -3.91 -7.29 17.25
N GLU A 204 -2.73 -7.68 16.78
CA GLU A 204 -1.46 -7.15 17.30
C GLU A 204 -1.28 -5.65 17.00
N GLY A 205 -1.79 -5.17 15.86
CA GLY A 205 -1.90 -3.74 15.58
C GLY A 205 -2.79 -3.01 16.58
N TRP A 206 -3.97 -3.57 16.90
CA TRP A 206 -4.91 -2.97 17.85
C TRP A 206 -4.32 -2.85 19.25
N LYS A 207 -3.62 -3.90 19.72
CA LYS A 207 -2.87 -3.89 21.00
C LYS A 207 -1.79 -2.81 21.08
N ARG A 208 -1.41 -2.23 19.94
CA ARG A 208 -0.42 -1.15 19.85
C ARG A 208 -1.06 0.21 19.61
N GLY A 209 -2.40 0.29 19.61
CA GLY A 209 -3.16 1.54 19.46
C GLY A 209 -3.30 2.00 18.01
N VAL A 210 -3.20 1.08 17.04
CA VAL A 210 -3.42 1.40 15.63
C VAL A 210 -4.44 0.46 14.99
N PHE A 211 -5.25 1.01 14.09
CA PHE A 211 -6.27 0.28 13.35
C PHE A 211 -6.13 0.56 11.85
N SER A 212 -6.11 -0.49 11.02
CA SER A 212 -6.18 -0.32 9.57
C SER A 212 -7.62 -0.22 9.10
N LEU A 213 -8.02 0.95 8.62
CA LEU A 213 -9.35 1.20 8.07
C LEU A 213 -9.57 0.45 6.74
N ASP A 214 -8.50 0.29 5.97
CA ASP A 214 -8.49 -0.48 4.74
C ASP A 214 -7.86 -1.86 4.98
N ALA A 215 -8.70 -2.90 4.97
CA ALA A 215 -8.31 -4.28 5.20
C ALA A 215 -8.02 -5.05 3.90
N HIS A 216 -7.89 -4.38 2.75
CA HIS A 216 -7.58 -5.06 1.49
C HIS A 216 -6.29 -5.89 1.58
N LEU A 217 -6.37 -7.15 1.16
CA LEU A 217 -5.26 -8.12 1.24
C LEU A 217 -4.01 -7.69 0.47
N LYS A 218 -4.14 -6.80 -0.52
CA LYS A 218 -3.02 -6.21 -1.26
C LYS A 218 -2.15 -5.24 -0.44
N ASN A 219 -2.68 -4.72 0.67
CA ASN A 219 -1.96 -3.82 1.59
C ASN A 219 -1.07 -4.60 2.57
N PHE A 220 -1.12 -5.94 2.50
CA PHE A 220 -0.35 -6.87 3.32
C PHE A 220 0.55 -7.72 2.43
N GLY A 221 1.76 -8.00 2.91
CA GLY A 221 2.73 -8.84 2.24
C GLY A 221 3.15 -10.03 3.10
N ILE A 222 3.87 -10.94 2.48
CA ILE A 222 4.40 -12.14 3.12
C ILE A 222 5.91 -12.05 3.22
N ARG A 223 6.42 -12.40 4.40
CA ARG A 223 7.86 -12.53 4.66
C ARG A 223 8.08 -13.79 5.50
N GLY A 224 8.63 -14.83 4.89
CA GLY A 224 8.71 -16.16 5.48
C GLY A 224 7.32 -16.68 5.85
N ASP A 225 7.11 -16.95 7.13
CA ASP A 225 5.86 -17.42 7.69
C ASP A 225 4.95 -16.31 8.25
N ARG A 226 5.36 -15.04 8.11
CA ARG A 226 4.64 -13.89 8.66
C ARG A 226 3.88 -13.11 7.60
N VAL A 227 2.74 -12.55 8.01
CA VAL A 227 2.06 -11.46 7.30
C VAL A 227 2.64 -10.15 7.84
N VAL A 228 2.90 -9.19 6.97
CA VAL A 228 3.36 -7.83 7.34
C VAL A 228 2.53 -6.78 6.62
N LEU A 229 2.29 -5.63 7.27
CA LEU A 229 1.66 -4.47 6.66
C LEU A 229 2.69 -3.76 5.77
N ILE A 230 2.37 -3.59 4.48
CA ILE A 230 3.24 -2.93 3.49
C ILE A 230 2.73 -1.55 3.07
N ASP A 231 1.44 -1.26 3.28
CA ASP A 231 0.84 0.05 3.04
C ASP A 231 0.16 0.61 4.30
N PRO A 232 0.86 1.45 5.09
CA PRO A 232 0.32 2.00 6.32
C PRO A 232 -0.62 3.18 6.12
N GLY A 233 -0.85 3.67 4.89
CA GLY A 233 -1.63 4.89 4.64
C GLY A 233 -3.09 4.83 5.10
N GLY A 234 -3.60 3.62 5.39
CA GLY A 234 -4.92 3.38 5.97
C GLY A 234 -4.96 3.29 7.50
N LEU A 235 -3.84 3.43 8.19
CA LEU A 235 -3.78 3.37 9.65
C LEU A 235 -4.40 4.63 10.29
N THR A 236 -5.10 4.41 11.40
CA THR A 236 -5.61 5.45 12.28
C THR A 236 -5.51 5.00 13.74
N ASN A 237 -5.43 5.96 14.65
CA ASN A 237 -5.58 5.75 16.10
C ASN A 237 -6.79 6.51 16.66
N ARG A 238 -7.64 7.05 15.79
CA ARG A 238 -8.80 7.87 16.17
C ARG A 238 -10.01 6.98 16.38
N TRP A 239 -10.50 6.90 17.62
CA TRP A 239 -11.61 6.02 17.96
C TRP A 239 -12.88 6.33 17.16
N GLU A 240 -13.19 7.60 16.89
CA GLU A 240 -14.37 7.99 16.08
C GLU A 240 -14.33 7.35 14.68
N GLU A 241 -13.20 7.46 13.97
CA GLU A 241 -13.02 6.85 12.64
C GLU A 241 -13.07 5.31 12.70
N ILE A 242 -12.58 4.73 13.80
CA ILE A 242 -12.60 3.29 14.04
C ILE A 242 -14.03 2.81 14.29
N ALA A 243 -14.78 3.51 15.15
CA ALA A 243 -16.16 3.18 15.50
C ALA A 243 -17.08 3.29 14.28
N ASP A 244 -16.94 4.35 13.48
CA ASP A 244 -17.68 4.50 12.21
C ASP A 244 -17.38 3.34 11.26
N ARG A 245 -16.10 2.95 11.16
CA ARG A 245 -15.68 1.85 10.30
C ARG A 245 -16.23 0.52 10.80
N LEU A 246 -16.18 0.25 12.11
CA LEU A 246 -16.69 -0.98 12.71
C LEU A 246 -18.22 -1.07 12.63
N GLY A 247 -18.93 0.05 12.77
CA GLY A 247 -20.38 0.09 12.55
C GLY A 247 -20.77 -0.26 11.11
N PHE A 248 -19.95 0.13 10.13
CA PHE A 248 -20.12 -0.36 8.76
C PHE A 248 -19.86 -1.87 8.65
N GLU A 249 -18.80 -2.37 9.29
CA GLU A 249 -18.41 -3.80 9.26
C GLU A 249 -19.46 -4.72 9.91
N ASP A 250 -20.15 -4.26 10.97
CA ASP A 250 -21.23 -5.01 11.64
C ASP A 250 -22.40 -5.33 10.67
N GLY A 251 -22.66 -4.44 9.71
CA GLY A 251 -23.69 -4.63 8.68
C GLY A 251 -23.29 -5.61 7.57
N ILE A 252 -22.03 -6.03 7.49
CA ILE A 252 -21.53 -6.85 6.39
C ILE A 252 -21.83 -8.32 6.63
N GLN A 253 -22.60 -8.91 5.73
CA GLN A 253 -22.96 -10.32 5.84
C GLN A 253 -21.85 -11.28 5.42
N ARG A 254 -21.04 -10.89 4.42
CA ARG A 254 -20.00 -11.73 3.81
C ARG A 254 -18.65 -11.01 3.77
N PRO A 255 -17.93 -10.89 4.91
CA PRO A 255 -16.61 -10.27 4.98
C PRO A 255 -15.61 -10.79 3.93
N HIS A 256 -15.56 -12.10 3.66
CA HIS A 256 -14.67 -12.66 2.64
C HIS A 256 -14.94 -12.04 1.24
N ALA A 257 -16.19 -11.77 0.89
CA ALA A 257 -16.54 -11.18 -0.40
C ALA A 257 -16.07 -9.72 -0.51
N GLN A 258 -16.19 -8.95 0.58
CA GLN A 258 -15.64 -7.59 0.66
C GLN A 258 -14.11 -7.57 0.47
N LEU A 259 -13.43 -8.61 0.97
CA LEU A 259 -11.99 -8.78 0.77
C LEU A 259 -11.61 -9.30 -0.63
N GLY A 260 -12.59 -9.54 -1.51
CA GLY A 260 -12.36 -10.06 -2.86
C GLY A 260 -12.15 -11.57 -2.94
N LEU A 261 -12.44 -12.32 -1.87
CA LEU A 261 -12.22 -13.76 -1.79
C LEU A 261 -13.40 -14.60 -2.32
N GLU A 262 -14.50 -13.98 -2.76
CA GLU A 262 -15.72 -14.68 -3.20
C GLU A 262 -15.43 -15.71 -4.31
N ASN A 263 -14.64 -15.33 -5.32
CA ASN A 263 -14.27 -16.26 -6.39
C ASN A 263 -13.21 -17.27 -5.94
N THR A 264 -12.29 -16.85 -5.08
CA THR A 264 -11.19 -17.68 -4.58
C THR A 264 -11.69 -18.82 -3.70
N LEU A 265 -12.72 -18.56 -2.88
CA LEU A 265 -13.29 -19.52 -1.93
C LEU A 265 -14.60 -20.15 -2.43
N ARG A 266 -14.98 -19.94 -3.70
CA ARG A 266 -16.23 -20.44 -4.28
C ARG A 266 -16.43 -21.94 -4.06
N ASP A 267 -15.36 -22.71 -4.25
CA ASP A 267 -15.38 -24.17 -4.14
C ASP A 267 -15.20 -24.68 -2.69
N ARG A 268 -15.00 -23.76 -1.74
CA ARG A 268 -14.82 -24.03 -0.30
C ARG A 268 -15.67 -23.09 0.56
N PRO A 269 -17.01 -23.18 0.46
CA PRO A 269 -17.91 -22.35 1.25
C PRO A 269 -17.76 -22.57 2.76
N ASP A 270 -17.25 -23.73 3.18
CA ASP A 270 -16.91 -24.04 4.56
C ASP A 270 -15.82 -23.13 5.12
N ILE A 271 -14.75 -22.90 4.36
CA ILE A 271 -13.66 -21.98 4.75
C ILE A 271 -14.17 -20.53 4.76
N ALA A 272 -14.96 -20.14 3.76
CA ALA A 272 -15.56 -18.81 3.71
C ALA A 272 -16.45 -18.54 4.92
N ALA A 273 -17.33 -19.48 5.28
CA ALA A 273 -18.21 -19.35 6.44
C ALA A 273 -17.43 -19.31 7.76
N LYS A 274 -16.40 -20.14 7.90
CA LYS A 274 -15.54 -20.15 9.09
C LYS A 274 -14.78 -18.83 9.24
N PHE A 275 -14.23 -18.30 8.14
CA PHE A 275 -13.57 -16.99 8.14
C PHE A 275 -14.54 -15.86 8.46
N ASP A 276 -15.72 -15.83 7.84
CA ASP A 276 -16.74 -14.80 8.10
C ASP A 276 -17.18 -14.79 9.56
N SER A 277 -17.37 -15.97 10.16
CA SER A 277 -17.69 -16.11 11.58
C SER A 277 -16.58 -15.56 12.48
N LYS A 278 -15.32 -15.99 12.24
CA LYS A 278 -14.14 -15.45 12.95
C LYS A 278 -14.00 -13.94 12.79
N TRP A 279 -14.22 -13.41 11.58
CA TRP A 279 -14.18 -11.98 11.31
C TRP A 279 -15.18 -11.23 12.16
N LYS A 280 -16.46 -11.64 12.15
CA LYS A 280 -17.51 -10.97 12.93
C LYS A 280 -17.25 -11.03 14.44
N MET A 281 -16.68 -12.14 14.93
CA MET A 281 -16.28 -12.25 16.34
C MET A 281 -15.14 -11.30 16.72
N LEU A 282 -14.22 -11.00 15.81
CA LEU A 282 -12.99 -10.26 16.10
C LEU A 282 -13.04 -8.78 15.69
N VAL A 283 -13.68 -8.47 14.57
CA VAL A 283 -13.71 -7.16 13.93
C VAL A 283 -15.04 -6.48 14.23
N ASN A 284 -15.27 -6.22 15.52
CA ASN A 284 -16.41 -5.45 16.03
C ASN A 284 -15.93 -4.47 17.11
N ALA A 285 -16.78 -3.50 17.45
CA ALA A 285 -16.44 -2.42 18.38
C ALA A 285 -15.95 -2.94 19.75
N GLU A 286 -16.63 -3.94 20.31
CA GLU A 286 -16.30 -4.52 21.61
C GLU A 286 -14.93 -5.21 21.57
N ALA A 287 -14.72 -6.14 20.65
CA ALA A 287 -13.50 -6.93 20.54
C ALA A 287 -12.26 -6.08 20.25
N VAL A 288 -12.40 -5.00 19.46
CA VAL A 288 -11.33 -4.04 19.21
C VAL A 288 -11.05 -3.21 20.46
N ARG A 289 -12.10 -2.74 21.15
CA ARG A 289 -11.95 -1.93 22.37
C ARG A 289 -11.23 -2.68 23.48
N THR A 290 -11.59 -3.94 23.72
CA THR A 290 -10.93 -4.80 24.72
C THR A 290 -9.44 -5.00 24.44
N ARG A 291 -9.02 -4.93 23.16
CA ARG A 291 -7.62 -5.07 22.75
C ARG A 291 -6.91 -3.73 22.61
N TRP A 292 -7.59 -2.60 22.83
CA TRP A 292 -6.99 -1.28 22.66
C TRP A 292 -6.17 -0.89 23.90
N PRO A 293 -5.02 -0.19 23.76
CA PRO A 293 -4.13 0.09 24.90
C PRO A 293 -4.78 0.86 26.04
N GLU A 294 -5.72 1.76 25.73
CA GLU A 294 -6.42 2.59 26.72
C GLU A 294 -7.47 1.83 27.53
N ALA A 295 -7.85 0.60 27.13
CA ALA A 295 -8.77 -0.23 27.89
C ALA A 295 -8.09 -0.99 29.05
N ALA A 296 -6.76 -0.88 29.17
CA ALA A 296 -5.95 -1.52 30.21
C ALA A 296 -5.42 -0.54 31.28
N ALA A 297 -5.93 0.69 31.31
CA ALA A 297 -5.70 1.70 32.34
C ALA A 297 -7.01 1.98 33.11
#